data_AF-A0A1Y0XYM8-F1
#
_entry.id   AF-A0A1Y0XYM8-F1
#
_cell.length_a   1.000
_cell.length_b   1.000
_cell.length_c   1.000
_cell.angle_alpha   90.00
_cell.angle_beta   90.00
_cell.angle_gamma   90.00
#
_symmetry.space_group_name_H-M   'P 1'
#
loop_
_entity.id
_entity.type
_entity.pdbx_description
1 polymer ?
#
loop_
_entity_poly.entity_id
_entity_poly.type
_entity_poly.pdbx_seq_one_letter_code
_entity_poly.pdbx_strand_id
1 'polypeptide(L)' 'MGARPAIPAKRRDGPVACPKWAYRCRHLVENLWARLKEWRAVATRYEKTATSFLAVIHIAAAADWIKP' A
#
# COMPACT_ATOMS: atom_id res chain seq x y z
N MET A 1 18.35 1.19 -6.11
CA MET A 1 17.13 1.67 -6.81
C MET A 1 16.15 2.16 -5.77
N GLY A 2 15.66 3.39 -5.89
CA GLY A 2 14.65 3.95 -4.99
C GLY A 2 13.49 4.51 -5.80
N ALA A 3 12.27 4.40 -5.29
CA ALA A 3 11.12 5.06 -5.89
C ALA A 3 11.10 6.54 -5.45
N ARG A 4 10.97 7.47 -6.39
CA ARG A 4 10.76 8.88 -6.07
C ARG A 4 9.29 9.08 -5.67
N PRO A 5 8.99 9.56 -4.45
CA PRO A 5 7.61 9.72 -4.03
C PRO A 5 6.92 10.84 -4.83
N ALA A 6 5.74 10.52 -5.38
CA ALA A 6 4.89 11.46 -6.10
C ALA A 6 3.95 12.21 -5.14
N ILE A 7 4.54 13.02 -4.25
CA ILE A 7 3.79 13.82 -3.27
C ILE A 7 3.40 15.14 -3.94
N PRO A 8 2.13 15.58 -3.86
CA PRO A 8 1.73 16.89 -4.38
C PRO A 8 2.63 17.99 -3.80
N ALA A 9 3.16 18.81 -4.70
CA ALA A 9 4.00 19.95 -4.35
C ALA A 9 3.25 20.87 -3.38
N LYS A 10 3.90 21.32 -2.29
CA LYS A 10 3.37 22.47 -1.56
C LYS A 10 3.46 23.68 -2.49
N ARG A 11 2.73 24.77 -2.19
CA ARG A 11 2.70 26.00 -3.00
C ARG A 11 4.08 26.57 -3.39
N ARG A 12 5.14 26.18 -2.68
CA ARG A 12 6.53 26.62 -2.84
C ARG A 12 7.44 25.59 -3.54
N ASP A 13 6.92 24.41 -3.86
CA ASP A 13 7.65 23.33 -4.53
C ASP A 13 7.25 23.23 -6.02
N GLY A 14 8.15 22.75 -6.87
CA GLY A 14 7.86 22.48 -8.27
C GLY A 14 6.92 21.27 -8.45
N PRO A 15 6.09 21.24 -9.51
CA PRO A 15 5.15 20.14 -9.75
C PRO A 15 5.87 18.80 -9.90
N VAL A 16 5.39 17.76 -9.21
CA VAL A 16 5.94 16.40 -9.34
C VAL A 16 5.29 15.70 -10.54
N ALA A 17 6.12 15.18 -11.42
CA ALA A 17 5.66 14.38 -12.55
C ALA A 17 5.01 13.07 -12.05
N CYS A 18 3.68 13.01 -12.12
CA CYS A 18 2.88 11.82 -11.87
C CYS A 18 1.78 11.74 -12.92
N PRO A 19 1.68 10.64 -13.70
CA PRO A 19 0.57 10.47 -14.63
C PRO A 19 -0.78 10.59 -13.92
N LYS A 20 -1.71 11.37 -14.49
CA LYS A 20 -3.03 11.62 -13.88
C LYS A 20 -3.80 10.33 -13.58
N TRP A 21 -3.70 9.32 -14.43
CA TRP A 21 -4.33 8.02 -14.23
C TRP A 21 -3.77 7.30 -12.99
N ALA A 22 -2.45 7.34 -12.79
CA ALA A 22 -1.80 6.70 -11.64
C ALA A 22 -2.19 7.40 -10.33
N TYR A 23 -2.25 8.73 -10.34
CA TYR A 23 -2.72 9.51 -9.18
C TYR A 23 -4.20 9.19 -8.85
N ARG A 24 -5.06 9.04 -9.87
CA ARG A 24 -6.48 8.69 -9.68
C ARG A 24 -6.64 7.27 -9.11
N CYS A 25 -5.87 6.31 -9.58
CA CYS A 25 -5.93 4.92 -9.10
C CYS A 25 -5.26 4.71 -7.73
N ARG A 26 -4.53 5.69 -7.19
CA ARG A 26 -3.83 5.59 -5.90
C ARG A 26 -4.77 5.17 -4.76
N HIS A 27 -6.00 5.69 -4.75
CA HIS A 27 -6.96 5.39 -3.70
C HIS A 27 -7.28 3.88 -3.60
N LEU A 28 -7.23 3.14 -4.72
CA LEU A 28 -7.52 1.70 -4.73
C LEU A 28 -6.47 0.94 -3.93
N VAL A 29 -5.21 1.31 -4.12
CA VAL A 29 -4.06 0.74 -3.39
C VAL A 29 -4.11 1.15 -1.92
N GLU A 30 -4.39 2.42 -1.62
CA GLU A 30 -4.52 2.92 -0.24
C GLU A 30 -5.66 2.20 0.51
N ASN A 31 -6.81 1.99 -0.15
CA ASN A 31 -7.95 1.27 0.41
C ASN A 31 -7.62 -0.21 0.65
N LEU A 32 -6.93 -0.88 -0.28
CA LEU A 32 -6.45 -2.25 -0.06
C LEU A 32 -5.55 -2.32 1.18
N TRP A 33 -4.57 -1.43 1.29
CA TRP A 33 -3.69 -1.40 2.46
C TRP A 33 -4.42 -1.07 3.75
N ALA A 34 -5.47 -0.24 3.72
CA ALA A 34 -6.31 0.01 4.88
C ALA A 34 -6.97 -1.28 5.38
N ARG A 35 -7.58 -2.07 4.48
CA ARG A 35 -8.22 -3.35 4.82
C ARG A 35 -7.21 -4.40 5.28
N LEU A 36 -6.07 -4.53 4.59
CA LEU A 36 -5.02 -5.47 5.00
C LEU A 36 -4.47 -5.16 6.40
N LYS A 37 -4.41 -3.88 6.79
CA LYS A 37 -3.98 -3.48 8.14
C LYS A 37 -5.04 -3.69 9.23
N GLU A 38 -6.25 -4.13 8.91
CA GLU A 38 -7.18 -4.66 9.92
C GLU A 38 -6.61 -5.92 10.59
N TRP A 39 -5.80 -6.69 9.85
CA TRP A 39 -5.10 -7.84 10.38
C TRP A 39 -3.95 -7.38 11.26
N ARG A 40 -4.06 -7.61 12.57
CA ARG A 40 -3.05 -7.21 13.55
C ARG A 40 -1.64 -7.68 13.18
N ALA A 41 -1.51 -8.89 12.63
CA ALA A 41 -0.24 -9.46 12.17
C ALA A 41 0.42 -8.64 11.05
N VAL A 42 -0.39 -8.13 10.11
CA VAL A 42 0.07 -7.28 9.00
C VAL A 42 0.42 -5.88 9.52
N ALA A 43 -0.44 -5.28 10.34
CA ALA A 43 -0.26 -3.90 10.82
C ALA A 43 1.00 -3.71 11.68
N THR A 44 1.31 -4.69 12.52
CA THR A 44 2.43 -4.63 13.47
C THR A 44 3.70 -5.29 12.94
N ARG A 45 3.60 -6.03 11.83
CA ARG A 45 4.71 -6.81 11.27
C ARG A 45 5.38 -7.71 12.31
N TYR A 46 4.60 -8.59 12.93
CA TYR A 46 5.11 -9.54 13.94
C TYR A 46 6.13 -10.54 13.38
N GLU A 47 6.06 -10.83 12.08
CA GLU A 47 6.89 -11.82 11.43
C GLU A 47 8.37 -11.43 11.40
N LYS A 48 9.24 -12.33 11.88
CA LYS A 48 10.70 -12.10 11.95
C LYS A 48 11.36 -12.10 10.56
N THR A 49 10.84 -12.91 9.63
CA THR A 49 11.42 -13.06 8.30
C THR A 49 10.56 -12.37 7.26
N ALA A 50 11.22 -11.83 6.22
CA ALA A 50 10.50 -11.22 5.10
C ALA A 50 9.58 -12.23 4.40
N THR A 51 10.02 -13.49 4.29
CA THR A 51 9.23 -14.58 3.69
C THR A 51 7.95 -14.86 4.46
N SER A 52 8.03 -14.95 5.80
CA SER A 52 6.84 -15.17 6.63
C SER A 52 5.88 -13.98 6.55
N PHE A 53 6.41 -12.76 6.58
CA PHE A 53 5.59 -11.55 6.39
C PHE A 53 4.87 -11.53 5.04
N LEU A 54 5.55 -11.91 3.96
CA LEU A 54 4.95 -12.02 2.63
C LEU A 54 3.84 -13.09 2.60
N ALA A 55 4.05 -14.25 3.23
CA ALA A 55 3.02 -15.28 3.33
C ALA A 55 1.75 -14.76 4.03
N VAL A 56 1.90 -14.03 5.14
CA VAL A 56 0.78 -13.41 5.85
C VAL A 56 0.06 -12.37 4.97
N ILE A 57 0.79 -11.56 4.21
CA ILE A 57 0.19 -10.62 3.25
C ILE A 57 -0.64 -11.37 2.20
N HIS A 58 -0.12 -12.47 1.63
CA HIS A 58 -0.84 -13.25 0.63
C HIS A 58 -2.13 -13.85 1.20
N ILE A 59 -2.09 -14.39 2.42
CA ILE A 59 -3.27 -14.93 3.09
C ILE A 59 -4.30 -13.82 3.35
N ALA A 60 -3.86 -12.67 3.88
CA ALA A 60 -4.75 -11.54 4.16
C ALA A 60 -5.39 -10.98 2.87
N ALA A 61 -4.63 -10.89 1.78
CA ALA A 61 -5.16 -10.46 0.48
C ALA A 61 -6.16 -11.46 -0.12
N ALA A 62 -5.89 -12.77 -0.02
CA ALA A 62 -6.83 -13.79 -0.46
C ALA A 62 -8.13 -13.77 0.36
N ALA A 63 -8.03 -13.57 1.68
CA ALA A 63 -9.19 -13.44 2.55
C ALA A 63 -10.01 -12.17 2.25
N ASP A 64 -9.35 -11.03 2.00
CA ASP A 64 -10.01 -9.79 1.58
C ASP A 64 -10.74 -9.96 0.23
N TRP A 65 -10.19 -10.74 -0.69
CA TRP A 65 -10.80 -11.02 -1.99
C TRP A 65 -12.05 -11.91 -1.91
N ILE A 66 -12.08 -12.87 -0.99
CA ILE A 66 -13.20 -13.81 -0.82
C ILE A 66 -14.33 -13.20 0.04
N LYS A 67 -14.05 -12.09 0.74
CA LYS A 67 -15.02 -11.40 1.59
C LYS A 67 -16.24 -10.97 0.75
N PRO A 68 -17.48 -11.35 1.15
CA PRO A 68 -18.69 -11.03 0.40
C PRO A 68 -19.02 -9.54 0.40
#